data_AF-A0A9W7TFV5-F1
#
_entry.id   AF-A0A9W7TFV5-F1
#
_cell.length_a   1.000
_cell.length_b   1.000
_cell.length_c   1.000
_cell.angle_alpha   90.00
_cell.angle_beta   90.00
_cell.angle_gamma   90.00
#
_symmetry.space_group_name_H-M   'P 1'
#
loop_
_entity.id
_entity.type
_entity.pdbx_description
1 polymer ?
#
loop_
_entity_poly.entity_id
_entity_poly.type
_entity_poly.pdbx_seq_one_letter_code
_entity_poly.pdbx_strand_id
1 'polypeptide(L)'
;MASHFLSRNQTSSEAHGSDDCCFEDDMPEKKKVIQVYNDKGVSKCIVGRLVHFSLMDREVTLFAEMDKVKAEAMAILDGRQKRAEELKRLTDQSASLKEEQLTELRADIKHFVSERKYDEDLGKAVKFSFDLEPLKCSITSFGSVYHPQTSYSSRSRCSSTSSSVTSSTSELQHQPSAYMARPNVPHKQVFT
;
A
#
# COMPACT_ATOMS: atom_id res chain seq x y z
N MET A 1 43.62 -55.36 39.68
CA MET A 1 45.09 -55.15 39.78
C MET A 1 45.31 -53.67 39.56
N ALA A 2 45.27 -52.90 40.65
CA ALA A 2 46.42 -52.51 41.45
C ALA A 2 47.12 -51.29 40.80
N SER A 3 47.47 -50.19 41.47
CA SER A 3 47.39 -49.79 42.87
C SER A 3 48.07 -48.41 42.98
N HIS A 4 47.50 -47.49 43.78
CA HIS A 4 48.23 -46.58 44.70
C HIS A 4 49.06 -45.42 44.08
N PHE A 5 49.25 -44.22 44.67
CA PHE A 5 49.02 -43.69 46.02
C PHE A 5 49.27 -42.15 46.05
N LEU A 6 48.51 -41.42 46.91
CA LEU A 6 48.80 -40.16 47.67
C LEU A 6 49.40 -38.91 46.97
N SER A 7 49.06 -37.66 47.35
CA SER A 7 48.88 -37.16 48.71
C SER A 7 48.11 -35.84 48.82
N ARG A 8 47.56 -35.63 50.03
CA ARG A 8 46.95 -34.43 50.61
C ARG A 8 47.83 -33.18 50.50
N ASN A 9 47.19 -32.01 50.41
CA ASN A 9 47.28 -31.03 51.49
C ASN A 9 46.05 -30.11 51.54
N GLN A 10 45.41 -30.08 52.71
CA GLN A 10 44.52 -29.02 53.17
C GLN A 10 45.36 -27.77 53.47
N THR A 11 44.91 -26.60 53.04
CA THR A 11 44.93 -25.40 53.89
C THR A 11 43.69 -24.56 53.60
N SER A 12 43.08 -24.13 54.70
CA SER A 12 41.88 -23.30 54.79
C SER A 12 42.26 -21.82 54.66
N SER A 13 41.48 -21.00 53.96
CA SER A 13 41.16 -19.62 54.38
C SER A 13 40.16 -18.95 53.45
N GLU A 14 39.15 -18.38 54.09
CA GLU A 14 38.12 -17.48 53.60
C GLU A 14 38.69 -16.13 53.12
N ALA A 15 38.05 -15.52 52.13
CA ALA A 15 37.70 -14.09 52.03
C ALA A 15 37.15 -13.85 50.60
N HIS A 16 35.83 -13.78 50.41
CA HIS A 16 35.05 -12.54 50.36
C HIS A 16 35.55 -11.51 49.32
N GLY A 17 34.68 -11.22 48.34
CA GLY A 17 34.76 -10.00 47.52
C GLY A 17 34.89 -10.21 46.03
N SER A 18 34.11 -11.12 45.43
CA SER A 18 33.72 -10.90 44.03
C SER A 18 32.54 -9.94 44.09
N ASP A 19 32.78 -8.69 43.74
CA ASP A 19 31.75 -7.71 43.47
C ASP A 19 30.83 -8.29 42.39
N ASP A 20 29.75 -8.93 42.85
CA ASP A 20 28.55 -9.14 42.07
C ASP A 20 28.03 -7.74 41.75
N CYS A 21 28.43 -7.22 40.59
CA CYS A 21 27.82 -6.06 39.97
C CYS A 21 26.39 -6.46 39.56
N CYS A 22 25.52 -6.66 40.53
CA CYS A 22 24.07 -6.76 40.35
C CYS A 22 23.54 -5.38 39.96
N PHE A 23 23.81 -4.96 38.73
CA PHE A 23 23.10 -3.88 38.07
C PHE A 23 22.23 -4.47 36.95
N GLU A 24 21.53 -5.56 37.25
CA GLU A 24 20.28 -5.90 36.57
C GLU A 24 19.16 -5.02 37.18
N ASP A 25 19.38 -3.71 37.20
CA ASP A 25 18.36 -2.75 37.57
C ASP A 25 17.31 -2.75 36.46
N ASP A 26 16.13 -3.20 36.85
CA ASP A 26 14.91 -3.27 36.07
C ASP A 26 14.49 -1.85 35.64
N MET A 27 15.14 -1.33 34.60
CA MET A 27 15.05 0.05 34.16
C MET A 27 13.63 0.34 33.64
N PRO A 28 12.83 1.15 34.36
CA PRO A 28 11.41 1.36 34.04
C PRO A 28 11.21 1.99 32.65
N GLU A 29 12.18 2.73 32.14
CA GLU A 29 12.19 3.28 30.78
C GLU A 29 12.27 2.19 29.71
N LYS A 30 13.03 1.10 29.94
CA LYS A 30 13.07 -0.03 28.99
C LYS A 30 11.69 -0.68 28.88
N LYS A 31 11.01 -0.88 30.01
CA LYS A 31 9.63 -1.38 30.06
C LYS A 31 8.65 -0.48 29.32
N LYS A 32 8.76 0.84 29.48
CA LYS A 32 7.94 1.82 28.75
C LYS A 32 8.14 1.74 27.24
N VAL A 33 9.39 1.61 26.77
CA VAL A 33 9.69 1.49 25.33
C VAL A 33 9.10 0.20 24.74
N ILE A 34 9.25 -0.93 25.43
CA ILE A 34 8.69 -2.22 25.00
C ILE A 34 7.15 -2.13 24.92
N GLN A 35 6.51 -1.54 25.92
CA GLN A 35 5.05 -1.36 25.93
C GLN A 35 4.59 -0.52 24.73
N VAL A 36 5.24 0.62 24.47
CA VAL A 36 4.91 1.48 23.31
C VAL A 36 5.10 0.72 22.00
N TYR A 37 6.17 -0.06 21.86
CA TYR A 37 6.39 -0.87 20.67
C TYR A 37 5.28 -1.92 20.47
N ASN A 38 4.88 -2.62 21.53
CA ASN A 38 3.82 -3.61 21.48
C ASN A 38 2.47 -2.97 21.12
N ASP A 39 2.10 -1.87 21.75
CA ASP A 39 0.85 -1.14 21.48
C ASP A 39 0.79 -0.63 20.03
N LYS A 40 1.89 -0.05 19.54
CA LYS A 40 2.01 0.39 18.14
C LYS A 40 2.04 -0.80 17.17
N GLY A 41 2.62 -1.93 17.56
CA GLY A 41 2.62 -3.17 16.80
C GLY A 41 1.22 -3.74 16.63
N VAL A 42 0.41 -3.78 17.69
CA VAL A 42 -1.01 -4.18 17.62
C VAL A 42 -1.80 -3.26 16.70
N SER A 43 -1.62 -1.93 16.83
CA SER A 43 -2.27 -0.95 15.95
C SER A 43 -1.88 -1.13 14.48
N LYS A 44 -0.59 -1.36 14.19
CA LYS A 44 -0.09 -1.66 12.83
C LYS A 44 -0.71 -2.94 12.27
N CYS A 45 -0.82 -4.00 13.07
CA CYS A 45 -1.47 -5.25 12.66
C CYS A 45 -2.96 -5.06 12.32
N ILE A 46 -3.68 -4.22 13.07
CA ILE A 46 -5.09 -3.89 12.78
C ILE A 46 -5.20 -3.14 11.46
N VAL A 47 -4.38 -2.11 11.26
CA VAL A 47 -4.40 -1.31 10.02
C VAL A 47 -4.02 -2.15 8.80
N GLY A 48 -2.97 -2.98 8.91
CA GLY A 48 -2.58 -3.88 7.81
C GLY A 48 -3.68 -4.85 7.42
N ARG A 49 -4.40 -5.43 8.39
CA ARG A 49 -5.57 -6.28 8.13
C ARG A 49 -6.71 -5.52 7.46
N LEU A 50 -7.00 -4.30 7.90
CA LEU A 50 -8.05 -3.46 7.33
C LEU A 50 -7.75 -3.13 5.86
N VAL A 51 -6.51 -2.69 5.57
CA VAL A 51 -6.08 -2.39 4.20
C VAL A 51 -6.17 -3.63 3.32
N HIS A 52 -5.67 -4.77 3.79
CA HIS A 52 -5.77 -6.04 3.05
C HIS A 52 -7.22 -6.43 2.75
N PHE A 53 -8.10 -6.40 3.75
CA PHE A 53 -9.52 -6.70 3.57
C PHE A 53 -10.19 -5.76 2.56
N SER A 54 -9.90 -4.45 2.63
CA SER A 54 -10.48 -3.47 1.70
C SER A 54 -10.08 -3.70 0.24
N LEU A 55 -8.88 -4.21 -0.01
CA LEU A 55 -8.44 -4.55 -1.37
C LEU A 55 -9.14 -5.80 -1.88
N MET A 56 -9.32 -6.82 -1.04
CA MET A 56 -10.08 -8.03 -1.39
C MET A 56 -11.56 -7.72 -1.68
N ASP A 57 -12.19 -6.89 -0.86
CA ASP A 57 -13.59 -6.48 -1.06
C ASP A 57 -13.77 -5.72 -2.38
N ARG A 58 -12.80 -4.86 -2.71
CA ARG A 58 -12.77 -4.16 -4.00
C ARG A 58 -12.59 -5.11 -5.18
N GLU A 59 -11.72 -6.11 -5.06
CA GLU A 59 -11.52 -7.15 -6.07
C GLU A 59 -12.82 -7.91 -6.35
N VAL A 60 -13.49 -8.40 -5.30
CA VAL A 60 -14.77 -9.11 -5.42
C VAL A 60 -15.84 -8.23 -6.09
N THR A 61 -15.92 -6.96 -5.69
CA THR A 61 -16.86 -5.99 -6.28
C THR A 61 -16.63 -5.82 -7.78
N LEU A 62 -15.36 -5.65 -8.19
CA LEU A 62 -15.00 -5.49 -9.61
C LEU A 62 -15.32 -6.74 -10.42
N PHE A 63 -15.06 -7.94 -9.88
CA PHE A 63 -15.45 -9.18 -10.54
C PHE A 63 -16.96 -9.28 -10.75
N ALA A 64 -17.76 -8.94 -9.73
CA ALA A 64 -19.21 -8.95 -9.84
C ALA A 64 -19.72 -7.95 -10.90
N GLU A 65 -19.14 -6.75 -10.97
CA GLU A 65 -19.46 -5.76 -12.00
C GLU A 65 -19.10 -6.27 -13.41
N MET A 66 -17.94 -6.91 -13.58
CA MET A 66 -17.53 -7.50 -14.86
C MET A 66 -18.47 -8.62 -15.31
N ASP A 67 -18.86 -9.51 -14.38
CA ASP A 67 -19.79 -10.59 -14.68
C ASP A 67 -21.17 -10.06 -15.07
N LYS A 68 -21.63 -8.99 -14.41
CA LYS A 68 -22.86 -8.31 -14.78
C LYS A 68 -22.80 -7.74 -16.20
N VAL A 69 -21.74 -6.98 -16.53
CA VAL A 69 -21.56 -6.41 -17.88
C VAL A 69 -21.47 -7.51 -18.93
N LYS A 70 -20.76 -8.61 -18.62
CA LYS A 70 -20.68 -9.78 -19.50
C LYS A 70 -22.06 -10.40 -19.73
N ALA A 71 -22.84 -10.61 -18.67
CA ALA A 71 -24.18 -11.17 -18.77
C ALA A 71 -25.11 -10.30 -19.62
N GLU A 72 -25.07 -8.98 -19.43
CA GLU A 72 -25.84 -8.01 -20.23
C GLU A 72 -25.45 -8.05 -21.71
N ALA A 73 -24.15 -8.04 -22.02
CA ALA A 73 -23.66 -8.15 -23.39
C ALA A 73 -24.08 -9.47 -24.06
N MET A 74 -23.98 -10.59 -23.34
CA MET A 74 -24.42 -11.91 -23.83
C MET A 74 -25.93 -11.94 -24.11
N ALA A 75 -26.75 -11.34 -23.24
CA ALA A 75 -28.20 -11.31 -23.43
C ALA A 75 -28.59 -10.53 -24.70
N ILE A 76 -27.89 -9.44 -25.01
CA ILE A 76 -28.11 -8.66 -26.23
C ILE A 76 -27.73 -9.50 -27.48
N LEU A 77 -26.58 -10.17 -27.45
CA LEU A 77 -26.14 -11.03 -28.56
C LEU A 77 -27.06 -12.24 -28.78
N ASP A 78 -27.59 -12.83 -27.70
CA ASP A 78 -28.60 -13.89 -27.77
C ASP A 78 -29.90 -13.38 -28.41
N GLY A 79 -30.37 -12.18 -28.04
CA GLY A 79 -31.51 -11.53 -28.69
C GLY A 79 -31.26 -11.27 -30.18
N ARG A 80 -30.04 -10.85 -30.55
CA ARG A 80 -29.58 -10.70 -31.94
C ARG A 80 -29.65 -12.01 -32.71
N GLN A 81 -29.15 -13.11 -32.13
CA GLN A 81 -29.16 -14.43 -32.72
C GLN A 81 -30.59 -14.91 -33.01
N LYS A 82 -31.49 -14.79 -32.02
CA LYS A 82 -32.91 -15.13 -32.18
C LYS A 82 -33.58 -14.32 -33.29
N ARG A 83 -33.30 -13.01 -33.37
CA ARG A 83 -33.80 -12.17 -34.46
C ARG A 83 -33.27 -12.62 -35.82
N ALA A 84 -31.99 -13.01 -35.91
CA ALA A 84 -31.41 -13.53 -37.15
C ALA A 84 -32.12 -14.81 -37.62
N GLU A 85 -32.41 -15.71 -36.68
CA GLU A 85 -33.13 -16.96 -36.95
C GLU A 85 -34.56 -16.72 -37.42
N GLU A 86 -35.29 -15.78 -36.82
CA GLU A 86 -36.64 -15.43 -37.26
C GLU A 86 -36.64 -14.76 -38.64
N LEU A 87 -35.73 -13.82 -38.90
CA LEU A 87 -35.59 -13.21 -40.23
C LEU A 87 -35.26 -14.24 -41.30
N LYS A 88 -34.41 -15.22 -40.97
CA LYS A 88 -34.12 -16.36 -41.86
C LYS A 88 -35.38 -17.18 -42.11
N ARG A 89 -36.12 -17.56 -41.06
CA ARG A 89 -37.36 -18.34 -41.19
C ARG A 89 -38.41 -17.65 -42.07
N LEU A 90 -38.59 -16.33 -41.91
CA LEU A 90 -39.50 -15.54 -42.75
C LEU A 90 -39.02 -15.45 -44.19
N THR A 91 -37.71 -15.32 -44.40
CA THR A 91 -37.11 -15.33 -45.75
C THR A 91 -37.34 -16.66 -46.46
N ASP A 92 -37.17 -17.78 -45.76
CA ASP A 92 -37.42 -19.13 -46.30
C ASP A 92 -38.91 -19.33 -46.68
N GLN A 93 -39.83 -18.60 -46.04
CA GLN A 93 -41.27 -18.61 -46.31
C GLN A 93 -41.72 -17.50 -47.27
N SER A 94 -40.80 -16.71 -47.83
CA SER A 94 -41.12 -15.50 -48.59
C SER A 94 -42.09 -15.71 -49.76
N ALA A 95 -42.09 -16.90 -50.39
CA ALA A 95 -42.98 -17.23 -51.50
C ALA A 95 -44.48 -17.24 -51.13
N SER A 96 -44.83 -17.36 -49.84
CA SER A 96 -46.21 -17.32 -49.36
C SER A 96 -46.61 -15.99 -48.73
N LEU A 97 -45.69 -15.02 -48.66
CA LEU A 97 -45.94 -13.70 -48.08
C LEU A 97 -46.58 -12.74 -49.09
N LYS A 98 -47.37 -11.79 -48.57
CA LYS A 98 -47.94 -10.70 -49.38
C LYS A 98 -46.86 -9.64 -49.67
N GLU A 99 -47.04 -8.85 -50.73
CA GLU A 99 -46.04 -7.83 -51.13
C GLU A 99 -45.75 -6.80 -50.03
N GLU A 100 -46.76 -6.42 -49.24
CA GLU A 100 -46.59 -5.53 -48.08
C GLU A 100 -45.66 -6.15 -47.02
N GLN A 101 -45.88 -7.43 -46.69
CA GLN A 101 -45.04 -8.19 -45.75
C GLN A 101 -43.63 -8.42 -46.30
N LEU A 102 -43.47 -8.61 -47.61
CA LEU A 102 -42.16 -8.71 -48.26
C LEU A 102 -41.40 -7.39 -48.17
N THR A 103 -42.10 -6.26 -48.30
CA THR A 103 -41.50 -4.94 -48.17
C THR A 103 -41.02 -4.68 -46.75
N GLU A 104 -41.82 -5.05 -45.75
CA GLU A 104 -41.44 -4.99 -44.33
C GLU A 104 -40.24 -5.90 -44.02
N LEU A 105 -40.27 -7.17 -44.46
CA LEU A 105 -39.17 -8.12 -44.27
C LEU A 105 -37.85 -7.60 -44.88
N ARG A 106 -37.89 -6.99 -46.06
CA ARG A 106 -36.71 -6.35 -46.68
C ARG A 106 -36.18 -5.19 -45.84
N ALA A 107 -37.07 -4.38 -45.26
CA ALA A 107 -36.70 -3.28 -44.37
C ALA A 107 -36.06 -3.80 -43.07
N ASP A 108 -36.63 -4.84 -42.46
CA ASP A 108 -36.11 -5.44 -41.23
C ASP A 108 -34.74 -6.09 -41.43
N ILE A 109 -34.55 -6.83 -42.53
CA ILE A 109 -33.24 -7.39 -42.90
C ILE A 109 -32.21 -6.27 -43.08
N LYS A 110 -32.59 -5.19 -43.77
CA LYS A 110 -31.70 -4.03 -43.95
C LYS A 110 -31.34 -3.41 -42.60
N HIS A 111 -32.30 -3.26 -41.70
CA HIS A 111 -32.05 -2.73 -40.36
C HIS A 111 -31.10 -3.63 -39.57
N PHE A 112 -31.38 -4.94 -39.49
CA PHE A 112 -30.53 -5.92 -38.82
C PHE A 112 -29.06 -5.88 -39.31
N VAL A 113 -28.87 -5.77 -40.63
CA VAL A 113 -27.55 -5.67 -41.25
C VAL A 113 -26.85 -4.35 -40.90
N SER A 114 -27.60 -3.23 -40.84
CA SER A 114 -27.05 -1.90 -40.56
C SER A 114 -26.44 -1.80 -39.15
N GLU A 115 -26.95 -2.59 -38.22
CA GLU A 115 -26.54 -2.53 -36.83
C GLU A 115 -25.31 -3.41 -36.52
N ARG A 116 -24.67 -4.08 -37.50
CA ARG A 116 -23.49 -4.94 -37.24
C ARG A 116 -22.35 -4.25 -36.51
N LYS A 117 -22.16 -2.95 -36.77
CA LYS A 117 -21.15 -2.15 -36.07
C LYS A 117 -21.36 -2.16 -34.55
N TYR A 118 -22.62 -2.16 -34.11
CA TYR A 118 -22.97 -2.22 -32.70
C TYR A 118 -22.58 -3.57 -32.07
N ASP A 119 -22.79 -4.70 -32.77
CA ASP A 119 -22.41 -6.02 -32.26
C ASP A 119 -20.88 -6.12 -32.07
N GLU A 120 -20.11 -5.60 -33.03
CA GLU A 120 -18.65 -5.56 -32.96
C GLU A 120 -18.16 -4.71 -31.80
N ASP A 121 -18.79 -3.57 -31.54
CA ASP A 121 -18.43 -2.67 -30.46
C ASP A 121 -18.86 -3.21 -29.09
N LEU A 122 -20.00 -3.89 -29.02
CA LEU A 122 -20.46 -4.60 -27.83
C LEU A 122 -19.47 -5.71 -27.43
N GLY A 123 -18.91 -6.42 -28.41
CA GLY A 123 -17.85 -7.41 -28.19
C GLY A 123 -16.55 -6.83 -27.59
N LYS A 124 -16.34 -5.51 -27.69
CA LYS A 124 -15.17 -4.80 -27.12
C LYS A 124 -15.48 -4.11 -25.79
N ALA A 125 -16.74 -4.08 -25.36
CA ALA A 125 -17.19 -3.29 -24.20
C ALA A 125 -16.68 -3.84 -22.85
N VAL A 126 -16.33 -5.13 -22.79
CA VAL A 126 -15.74 -5.73 -21.57
C VAL A 126 -14.25 -5.41 -21.52
N LYS A 127 -13.90 -4.20 -21.06
CA LYS A 127 -12.50 -3.83 -20.77
C LYS A 127 -12.38 -3.29 -19.36
N PHE A 128 -11.69 -4.05 -18.51
CA PHE A 128 -11.21 -3.53 -17.23
C PHE A 128 -10.04 -2.57 -17.48
N SER A 129 -10.08 -1.40 -16.84
CA SER A 129 -9.00 -0.42 -16.90
C SER A 129 -8.59 -0.05 -15.48
N PHE A 130 -7.28 0.05 -15.24
CA PHE A 130 -6.73 0.38 -13.94
C PHE A 130 -5.41 1.12 -14.09
N ASP A 131 -5.07 1.95 -13.11
CA ASP A 131 -3.77 2.59 -12.98
C ASP A 131 -3.13 2.13 -11.67
N LEU A 132 -2.00 1.42 -11.80
CA LEU A 132 -1.32 0.80 -10.67
C LEU A 132 -0.40 1.77 -9.92
N GLU A 133 0.21 2.72 -10.63
CA GLU A 133 1.32 3.50 -10.10
C GLU A 133 0.90 4.41 -8.93
N PRO A 134 -0.21 5.18 -9.01
CA PRO A 134 -0.67 5.99 -7.88
C PRO A 134 -0.98 5.14 -6.64
N LEU A 135 -1.61 3.97 -6.84
CA LEU A 135 -1.96 3.06 -5.74
C LEU A 135 -0.69 2.50 -5.08
N LYS A 136 0.29 2.06 -5.87
CA LYS A 136 1.56 1.53 -5.39
C LYS A 136 2.37 2.59 -4.64
N CYS A 137 2.41 3.83 -5.14
CA CYS A 137 3.02 4.95 -4.43
C CYS A 137 2.32 5.22 -3.09
N SER A 138 0.98 5.21 -3.08
CA SER A 138 0.22 5.39 -1.84
C SER A 138 0.51 4.30 -0.81
N ILE A 139 0.58 3.03 -1.22
CA ILE A 139 0.87 1.90 -0.32
C ILE A 139 2.32 1.95 0.19
N THR A 140 3.28 2.26 -0.69
CA THR A 140 4.71 2.28 -0.33
C THR A 140 5.04 3.42 0.62
N SER A 141 4.34 4.56 0.50
CA SER A 141 4.47 5.70 1.42
C SER A 141 3.64 5.56 2.71
N PHE A 142 2.81 4.51 2.82
CA PHE A 142 1.93 4.34 3.97
C PHE A 142 2.68 3.80 5.20
N GLY A 143 2.85 4.68 6.19
CA GLY A 143 3.50 4.37 7.45
C GLY A 143 5.01 4.56 7.41
N SER A 144 5.59 4.98 8.53
CA SER A 144 7.04 5.14 8.69
C SER A 144 7.46 4.74 10.10
N VAL A 145 8.73 4.35 10.24
CA VAL A 145 9.34 4.05 11.54
C VAL A 145 10.43 5.06 11.78
N TYR A 146 10.30 5.82 12.86
CA TYR A 146 11.35 6.72 13.31
C TYR A 146 12.41 5.94 14.07
N HIS A 147 13.68 6.22 13.76
CA HIS A 147 14.82 5.61 14.44
C HIS A 147 15.28 6.53 15.57
N PRO A 148 15.50 6.00 16.79
CA PRO A 148 15.94 6.81 17.91
C PRO A 148 17.28 7.49 17.59
N GLN A 149 17.36 8.79 17.88
CA GLN A 149 18.59 9.55 17.71
C GLN A 149 19.48 9.37 18.94
N THR A 150 20.75 9.04 18.74
CA THR A 150 21.73 8.83 19.81
C THR A 150 22.62 10.06 19.95
N SER A 151 22.06 11.21 20.32
CA SER A 151 22.84 12.42 20.65
C SER A 151 23.18 12.50 22.14
N TYR A 152 23.53 11.36 22.75
CA TYR A 152 24.04 11.36 24.11
C TYR A 152 25.42 12.03 24.14
N SER A 153 25.61 13.00 25.03
CA SER A 153 26.91 13.65 25.19
C SER A 153 27.92 12.66 25.77
N SER A 154 28.97 12.33 25.02
CA SER A 154 30.15 11.65 25.54
C SER A 154 30.93 12.64 26.40
N ARG A 155 30.49 12.85 27.64
CA ARG A 155 31.29 13.55 28.64
C ARG A 155 32.50 12.69 29.02
N SER A 156 33.57 12.77 28.23
CA SER A 156 34.91 12.40 28.69
C SER A 156 35.31 13.38 29.79
N ARG A 157 35.04 13.02 31.04
CA ARG A 157 35.47 13.77 32.22
C ARG A 157 36.86 13.33 32.64
N CYS A 158 37.87 13.53 31.80
CA CYS A 158 39.28 13.44 32.18
C CYS A 158 40.14 14.18 31.15
N SER A 159 40.17 15.51 31.22
CA SER A 159 41.34 16.26 30.77
C SER A 159 41.54 17.42 31.73
N SER A 160 42.71 17.39 32.37
CA SER A 160 43.40 18.47 33.07
C SER A 160 43.03 18.70 34.54
N THR A 161 43.91 18.17 35.39
CA THR A 161 44.77 18.91 36.33
C THR A 161 44.38 20.37 36.55
N SER A 162 44.16 20.71 37.82
CA SER A 162 43.99 22.07 38.34
C SER A 162 44.97 23.08 37.71
N SER A 163 44.43 24.16 37.15
CA SER A 163 45.15 25.43 37.03
C SER A 163 44.16 26.59 37.05
N SER A 164 44.22 27.36 38.14
CA SER A 164 43.62 28.69 38.26
C SER A 164 44.23 29.63 37.23
N VAL A 165 43.43 30.48 36.59
CA VAL A 165 43.59 31.94 36.52
C VAL A 165 42.42 32.57 35.73
N THR A 166 42.16 33.81 36.08
CA THR A 166 41.06 34.70 35.70
C THR A 166 41.11 35.22 34.26
N SER A 167 40.02 35.90 33.90
CA SER A 167 39.91 37.07 32.99
C SER A 167 39.66 36.86 31.47
N SER A 168 38.42 37.20 31.10
CA SER A 168 38.05 38.26 30.14
C SER A 168 37.93 37.98 28.63
N THR A 169 36.69 38.21 28.16
CA THR A 169 36.24 38.92 26.94
C THR A 169 36.37 38.33 25.53
N SER A 170 35.35 38.71 24.74
CA SER A 170 35.23 38.78 23.26
C SER A 170 34.53 37.57 22.63
N GLU A 171 33.22 37.64 22.35
CA GLU A 171 32.55 38.29 21.18
C GLU A 171 32.94 37.72 19.81
N LEU A 172 31.91 37.28 19.07
CA LEU A 172 31.64 37.40 17.62
C LEU A 172 30.72 36.24 17.18
N GLN A 173 29.39 36.44 17.11
CA GLN A 173 28.61 36.91 15.95
C GLN A 173 28.56 35.94 14.74
N HIS A 174 27.36 35.40 14.47
CA HIS A 174 26.58 35.50 13.21
C HIS A 174 25.39 34.51 13.27
N GLN A 175 24.20 34.96 13.69
CA GLN A 175 23.03 35.38 12.89
C GLN A 175 22.16 34.22 12.33
N PRO A 176 20.81 34.29 12.49
CA PRO A 176 19.85 33.29 12.01
C PRO A 176 19.36 33.67 10.60
N SER A 177 19.11 32.68 9.74
CA SER A 177 18.37 32.93 8.50
C SER A 177 17.07 32.14 8.52
N ALA A 178 16.03 32.83 8.98
CA ALA A 178 14.67 32.57 8.57
C ALA A 178 14.40 33.34 7.28
N TYR A 179 13.95 32.66 6.23
CA TYR A 179 13.09 33.28 5.24
C TYR A 179 12.06 32.27 4.74
N MET A 180 10.85 32.43 5.26
CA MET A 180 9.61 32.13 4.55
C MET A 180 9.47 33.11 3.38
N ALA A 181 9.13 32.64 2.19
CA ALA A 181 8.33 33.39 1.21
C ALA A 181 7.96 32.54 -0.03
N ARG A 182 6.67 32.18 -0.13
CA ARG A 182 5.86 32.30 -1.36
C ARG A 182 4.96 33.54 -1.15
N PRO A 183 4.29 34.15 -2.15
CA PRO A 183 3.93 33.63 -3.49
C PRO A 183 4.08 34.67 -4.64
N ASN A 184 3.93 34.25 -5.91
CA ASN A 184 3.24 35.08 -6.91
C ASN A 184 2.73 34.29 -8.14
N VAL A 185 1.56 34.69 -8.64
CA VAL A 185 0.86 34.28 -9.87
C VAL A 185 0.82 35.50 -10.79
N PRO A 186 0.97 35.36 -12.11
CA PRO A 186 -0.02 35.99 -13.02
C PRO A 186 -0.32 35.09 -14.24
N HIS A 187 -1.57 34.75 -14.54
CA HIS A 187 -2.60 35.51 -15.29
C HIS A 187 -2.41 35.53 -16.83
N LYS A 188 -3.30 34.77 -17.50
CA LYS A 188 -3.85 34.82 -18.89
C LYS A 188 -2.98 35.34 -20.05
N GLN A 189 -3.04 34.63 -21.19
CA GLN A 189 -3.57 35.19 -22.44
C GLN A 189 -4.11 34.11 -23.41
N VAL A 190 -5.26 34.42 -24.00
CA VAL A 190 -5.94 33.79 -25.15
C VAL A 190 -5.62 34.65 -26.38
N PHE A 191 -5.84 34.09 -27.59
CA PHE A 191 -5.74 34.59 -28.98
C PHE A 191 -4.46 34.08 -29.68
N THR A 192 -4.51 33.48 -30.88
CA THR A 192 -5.56 33.35 -31.92
C THR A 192 -5.46 31.95 -32.53
#